data_AF-A0A0D9ZMB6-F1
#
_entry.id   AF-A0A0D9ZMB6-F1
#
_cell.length_a   1.000
_cell.length_b   1.000
_cell.length_c   1.000
_cell.angle_alpha   90.00
_cell.angle_beta   90.00
_cell.angle_gamma   90.00
#
_symmetry.space_group_name_H-M   'P 1'
#
loop_
_entity.id
_entity.type
_entity.pdbx_description
1 polymer ?
#
loop_
_entity_poly.entity_id
_entity_poly.type
_entity_poly.pdbx_seq_one_letter_code
_entity_poly.pdbx_strand_id
1 'polypeptide(L)'
;MASNGTSVAEGDKANQEDRLSALPDDILIHILDRLKTRDAVRTSVLSRRWRHLPGVLSKIILHVGSFKPKDGSMLAKDDLRIRSNISVIEATKSILAHKSQCKINFLSVGFYLREESISIAHSINDAMANREIVSTKFIILQEKHGIQRMEDHKIICGKRFMSFSYACPRAFGCLKQLILTCVRLVLQMEHPTLIKMELVVCTFESVDLKSLPKLRTLIVDTWMGLEEIYPLSFGYVPQLSTLKLTYKGTARDKNIKLSEFLGNATIGALHPDFECGRIWIQPEHPKLLAPVLRNLQIASLTCIHEECNLTWIFFLLEAAPLLETMHIKMWDHECKTSEDEELYQKGGDKLLKWESSRDFKHHNLNVLRIVGFQVDEKFMTYIRRCKLDSEKYLLPRCGREVEGNLGADGVVSWRLGWETMIGTHISMVAKPPELGANRISMPQPTETTSDRSPPANGCHCRQWELAVPPIEALHICRFH
;
A
#
# COMPACT_ATOMS: atom_id res chain seq x y z
N MET A 1 70.73 37.93 17.02
CA MET A 1 69.69 36.94 16.67
C MET A 1 68.73 36.83 17.86
N ALA A 2 67.47 37.25 17.69
CA ALA A 2 66.35 36.69 18.47
C ALA A 2 66.10 35.24 17.97
N SER A 3 65.27 34.34 18.49
CA SER A 3 64.21 34.27 19.53
C SER A 3 63.85 32.77 19.67
N ASN A 4 63.27 32.21 20.74
CA ASN A 4 62.83 32.71 22.06
C ASN A 4 62.79 31.50 23.03
N GLY A 5 62.59 31.73 24.34
CA GLY A 5 62.10 30.69 25.24
C GLY A 5 60.59 30.52 25.10
N THR A 6 60.09 29.28 25.08
CA THR A 6 58.66 29.02 25.30
C THR A 6 58.44 27.70 26.03
N SER A 7 57.60 27.77 27.05
CA SER A 7 57.01 26.73 27.89
C SER A 7 56.86 25.33 27.25
N VAL A 8 57.09 24.32 28.10
CA VAL A 8 56.45 23.00 27.98
C VAL A 8 54.95 23.20 27.80
N ALA A 9 54.48 23.03 26.57
CA ALA A 9 53.07 22.76 26.33
C ALA A 9 52.87 21.27 26.61
N GLU A 10 52.50 20.94 27.85
CA GLU A 10 51.74 19.72 28.07
C GLU A 10 50.51 19.83 27.19
N GLY A 11 50.54 19.09 26.08
CA GLY A 11 49.40 18.95 25.20
C GLY A 11 48.33 18.25 26.01
N ASP A 12 47.42 19.04 26.56
CA ASP A 12 46.26 18.63 27.32
C ASP A 12 45.48 17.65 26.44
N LYS A 13 45.77 16.35 26.62
CA LYS A 13 44.96 15.28 26.07
C LYS A 13 43.69 15.31 26.87
N ALA A 14 42.81 16.25 26.48
CA ALA A 14 41.45 16.34 26.94
C ALA A 14 40.89 14.93 26.89
N ASN A 15 40.82 14.31 28.06
CA ASN A 15 40.30 12.99 28.24
C ASN A 15 38.82 13.14 27.93
N GLN A 16 38.46 12.98 26.65
CA GLN A 16 37.08 12.88 26.20
C GLN A 16 36.56 11.57 26.77
N GLU A 17 36.23 11.62 28.07
CA GLU A 17 35.65 10.51 28.79
C GLU A 17 34.48 10.01 27.96
N ASP A 18 34.43 8.69 27.74
CA ASP A 18 33.33 8.06 27.05
C ASP A 18 32.11 8.05 27.98
N ARG A 19 31.53 9.24 28.16
CA ARG A 19 30.36 9.53 28.99
C ARG A 19 29.14 8.75 28.51
N LEU A 20 29.15 8.27 27.27
CA LEU A 20 28.17 7.34 26.72
C LEU A 20 28.40 5.93 27.28
N SER A 21 29.60 5.36 27.17
CA SER A 21 29.93 4.07 27.83
C SER A 21 29.90 4.12 29.37
N ALA A 22 29.82 5.30 29.99
CA ALA A 22 29.61 5.46 31.44
C ALA A 22 28.15 5.28 31.89
N LEU A 23 27.17 5.39 30.98
CA LEU A 23 25.73 5.24 31.32
C LEU A 23 25.39 3.80 31.73
N PRO A 24 24.39 3.56 32.60
CA PRO A 24 23.86 2.22 32.90
C PRO A 24 23.31 1.47 31.66
N ASP A 25 23.37 0.13 31.65
CA ASP A 25 23.01 -0.69 30.48
C ASP A 25 21.53 -0.54 30.08
N ASP A 26 20.63 -0.34 31.03
CA ASP A 26 19.21 -0.05 30.80
C ASP A 26 19.00 1.27 30.03
N ILE A 27 19.79 2.31 30.35
CA ILE A 27 19.78 3.58 29.60
C ILE A 27 20.35 3.37 28.19
N LEU A 28 21.42 2.59 28.04
CA LEU A 28 21.98 2.28 26.73
C LEU A 28 21.01 1.47 25.86
N ILE A 29 20.36 0.45 26.43
CA ILE A 29 19.32 -0.33 25.76
C ILE A 29 18.14 0.59 25.39
N HIS A 30 17.73 1.52 26.27
CA HIS A 30 16.68 2.47 25.95
C HIS A 30 17.05 3.39 24.78
N ILE A 31 18.32 3.83 24.68
CA ILE A 31 18.82 4.60 23.53
C ILE A 31 18.75 3.74 22.26
N LEU A 32 19.21 2.49 22.31
CA LEU A 32 19.23 1.59 21.15
C LEU A 32 17.83 1.17 20.67
N ASP A 33 16.86 0.96 21.56
CA ASP A 33 15.45 0.66 21.21
C ASP A 33 14.77 1.84 20.49
N ARG A 34 15.33 3.06 20.54
CA ARG A 34 14.90 4.23 19.74
C ARG A 34 15.58 4.31 18.37
N LEU A 35 16.67 3.58 18.14
CA LEU A 35 17.39 3.58 16.86
C LEU A 35 16.81 2.54 15.89
N LYS A 36 17.05 2.75 14.59
CA LYS A 36 16.84 1.67 13.60
C LYS A 36 17.85 0.55 13.88
N THR A 37 17.43 -0.71 13.82
CA THR A 37 18.28 -1.86 14.20
C THR A 37 19.65 -1.88 13.51
N ARG A 38 19.76 -1.44 12.24
CA ARG A 38 21.06 -1.28 11.56
C ARG A 38 21.99 -0.30 12.28
N ASP A 39 21.44 0.83 12.70
CA ASP A 39 22.20 1.90 13.34
C ASP A 39 22.50 1.53 14.80
N ALA A 40 21.60 0.80 15.48
CA ALA A 40 21.87 0.15 16.76
C ALA A 40 22.96 -0.94 16.67
N VAL A 41 23.00 -1.75 15.60
CA VAL A 41 24.11 -2.70 15.39
C VAL A 41 25.43 -1.96 15.15
N ARG A 42 25.41 -0.81 14.46
CA ARG A 42 26.62 0.00 14.23
C ARG A 42 27.23 0.58 15.51
N THR A 43 26.47 0.78 16.59
CA THR A 43 27.08 1.21 17.86
C THR A 43 27.98 0.14 18.48
N SER A 44 27.90 -1.13 18.04
CA SER A 44 28.72 -2.24 18.56
C SER A 44 30.24 -2.04 18.44
N VAL A 45 30.69 -1.10 17.60
CA VAL A 45 32.11 -0.74 17.45
C VAL A 45 32.57 0.39 18.36
N LEU A 46 31.66 1.10 19.05
CA LEU A 46 32.01 2.26 19.89
C LEU A 46 32.91 1.87 21.07
N SER A 47 32.54 0.80 21.80
CA SER A 47 33.40 0.23 22.84
C SER A 47 33.10 -1.26 23.06
N ARG A 48 33.93 -1.95 23.86
CA ARG A 48 33.71 -3.36 24.22
C ARG A 48 32.34 -3.61 24.87
N ARG A 49 31.78 -2.59 25.55
CA ARG A 49 30.47 -2.65 26.20
C ARG A 49 29.33 -2.59 25.18
N TRP A 50 29.39 -1.69 24.21
CA TRP A 50 28.35 -1.60 23.16
C TRP A 50 28.26 -2.84 22.26
N ARG A 51 29.32 -3.66 22.19
CA ARG A 51 29.37 -4.85 21.33
C ARG A 51 28.23 -5.85 21.56
N HIS A 52 27.78 -6.02 22.81
CA HIS A 52 26.79 -7.04 23.17
C HIS A 52 25.35 -6.50 23.23
N LEU A 53 25.17 -5.17 23.38
CA LEU A 53 23.86 -4.54 23.55
C LEU A 53 22.85 -4.82 22.41
N PRO A 54 23.24 -4.88 21.11
CA PRO A 54 22.30 -5.25 20.03
C PRO A 54 21.67 -6.64 20.22
N GLY A 55 22.36 -7.56 20.90
CA GLY A 55 21.83 -8.87 21.25
C GLY A 55 20.73 -8.81 22.32
N VAL A 56 20.68 -7.76 23.14
CA VAL A 56 19.74 -7.61 24.25
C VAL A 56 18.39 -6.99 23.82
N LEU A 57 18.32 -6.40 22.62
CA LEU A 57 17.15 -5.68 22.12
C LEU A 57 15.86 -6.52 22.12
N SER A 58 14.76 -5.89 22.54
CA SER A 58 13.44 -6.51 22.63
C SER A 58 12.68 -6.50 21.29
N LYS A 59 13.07 -5.58 20.39
CA LYS A 59 12.45 -5.33 19.09
C LYS A 59 13.53 -5.30 17.99
N ILE A 60 13.59 -6.36 17.19
CA ILE A 60 14.62 -6.53 16.15
C ILE A 60 13.95 -6.41 14.78
N ILE A 61 14.36 -5.41 13.98
CA ILE A 61 13.85 -5.16 12.63
C ILE A 61 15.01 -5.15 11.63
N LEU A 62 15.20 -6.28 10.96
CA LEU A 62 16.17 -6.45 9.88
C LEU A 62 15.45 -6.40 8.54
N HIS A 63 15.89 -5.55 7.62
CA HIS A 63 15.28 -5.44 6.29
C HIS A 63 16.35 -5.05 5.27
N VAL A 64 16.41 -5.73 4.12
CA VAL A 64 17.38 -5.44 3.04
C VAL A 64 17.36 -3.98 2.57
N GLY A 65 16.18 -3.34 2.60
CA GLY A 65 16.06 -1.91 2.30
C GLY A 65 16.86 -0.99 3.23
N SER A 66 17.19 -1.43 4.45
CA SER A 66 18.05 -0.70 5.38
C SER A 66 19.53 -0.70 4.96
N PHE A 67 19.95 -1.64 4.10
CA PHE A 67 21.36 -1.83 3.71
C PHE A 67 21.70 -1.25 2.34
N LYS A 68 20.74 -0.58 1.66
CA LYS A 68 21.02 0.19 0.45
C LYS A 68 22.05 1.30 0.75
N PRO A 69 23.08 1.49 -0.11
CA PRO A 69 23.99 2.62 0.03
C PRO A 69 23.23 3.94 -0.11
N LYS A 70 23.71 4.98 0.58
CA LYS A 70 23.14 6.34 0.49
C LYS A 70 23.54 7.02 -0.82
N ASP A 71 24.76 6.75 -1.26
CA ASP A 71 25.33 7.29 -2.48
C ASP A 71 24.89 6.41 -3.65
N GLY A 72 24.48 7.04 -4.76
CA GLY A 72 23.94 6.37 -5.95
C GLY A 72 24.99 5.61 -6.77
N SER A 73 25.81 4.78 -6.12
CA SER A 73 26.87 3.99 -6.73
C SER A 73 26.35 3.21 -7.93
N MET A 74 27.02 3.30 -9.08
CA MET A 74 26.75 2.54 -10.32
C MET A 74 27.07 1.04 -10.20
N LEU A 75 26.80 0.43 -9.05
CA LEU A 75 26.73 -1.03 -8.95
C LEU A 75 25.48 -1.52 -9.70
N ALA A 76 25.58 -2.68 -10.33
CA ALA A 76 24.41 -3.29 -10.95
C ALA A 76 23.31 -3.49 -9.90
N LYS A 77 22.04 -3.32 -10.32
CA LYS A 77 20.89 -3.42 -9.40
C LYS A 77 20.86 -4.76 -8.65
N ASP A 78 21.47 -5.82 -9.19
CA ASP A 78 21.56 -7.15 -8.57
C ASP A 78 22.71 -7.30 -7.56
N ASP A 79 23.89 -6.71 -7.80
CA ASP A 79 24.98 -6.70 -6.81
C ASP A 79 24.55 -6.03 -5.50
N LEU A 80 23.80 -4.93 -5.62
CA LEU A 80 23.22 -4.23 -4.47
C LEU A 80 22.23 -5.11 -3.70
N ARG A 81 21.43 -5.95 -4.39
CA ARG A 81 20.51 -6.89 -3.75
C ARG A 81 21.26 -8.01 -3.04
N ILE A 82 22.27 -8.60 -3.69
CA ILE A 82 23.12 -9.66 -3.11
C ILE A 82 23.80 -9.15 -1.84
N ARG A 83 24.52 -8.02 -1.93
CA ARG A 83 25.20 -7.41 -0.77
C ARG A 83 24.25 -7.07 0.36
N SER A 84 23.09 -6.47 0.06
CA SER A 84 22.07 -6.17 1.08
C SER A 84 21.54 -7.44 1.75
N ASN A 85 21.39 -8.54 1.00
CA ASN A 85 20.90 -9.81 1.54
C ASN A 85 21.93 -10.47 2.46
N ILE A 86 23.20 -10.49 2.04
CA ILE A 86 24.33 -10.95 2.87
C ILE A 86 24.38 -10.16 4.19
N SER A 87 24.26 -8.82 4.13
CA SER A 87 24.24 -8.00 5.35
C SER A 87 23.06 -8.33 6.29
N VAL A 88 21.89 -8.72 5.77
CA VAL A 88 20.77 -9.19 6.61
C VAL A 88 21.05 -10.57 7.20
N ILE A 89 21.64 -11.48 6.44
CA ILE A 89 22.06 -12.81 6.91
C ILE A 89 23.08 -12.67 8.06
N GLU A 90 24.12 -11.86 7.86
CA GLU A 90 25.18 -11.61 8.85
C GLU A 90 24.64 -10.91 10.10
N ALA A 91 23.80 -9.87 9.94
CA ALA A 91 23.16 -9.20 11.07
C ALA A 91 22.22 -10.15 11.84
N THR A 92 21.47 -11.01 11.15
CA THR A 92 20.61 -12.02 11.80
C THR A 92 21.46 -12.97 12.63
N LYS A 93 22.51 -13.55 12.04
CA LYS A 93 23.46 -14.45 12.73
C LYS A 93 24.09 -13.76 13.95
N SER A 94 24.63 -12.56 13.78
CA SER A 94 25.35 -11.83 14.82
C SER A 94 24.46 -11.44 16.02
N ILE A 95 23.24 -10.97 15.77
CA ILE A 95 22.31 -10.57 16.83
C ILE A 95 21.74 -11.80 17.56
N LEU A 96 21.39 -12.86 16.81
CA LEU A 96 20.70 -14.03 17.36
C LEU A 96 21.63 -15.09 17.96
N ALA A 97 22.92 -15.12 17.60
CA ALA A 97 23.93 -15.93 18.27
C ALA A 97 24.30 -15.40 19.68
N HIS A 98 23.76 -14.25 20.09
CA HIS A 98 24.02 -13.68 21.40
C HIS A 98 23.38 -14.50 22.52
N LYS A 99 24.17 -14.89 23.53
CA LYS A 99 23.76 -15.80 24.63
C LYS A 99 22.77 -15.18 25.65
N SER A 100 22.21 -14.01 25.37
CA SER A 100 21.22 -13.37 26.23
C SER A 100 19.88 -14.10 26.18
N GLN A 101 19.37 -14.50 27.34
CA GLN A 101 18.01 -15.06 27.49
C GLN A 101 16.90 -13.99 27.42
N CYS A 102 17.26 -12.73 27.20
CA CYS A 102 16.34 -11.58 27.16
C CYS A 102 15.28 -11.75 26.06
N LYS A 103 14.00 -11.78 26.45
CA LYS A 103 12.84 -11.96 25.58
C LYS A 103 12.82 -11.03 24.35
N ILE A 104 12.59 -11.59 23.16
CA ILE A 104 12.28 -10.80 21.94
C ILE A 104 10.76 -10.72 21.81
N ASN A 105 10.22 -9.53 22.05
CA ASN A 105 8.79 -9.27 21.89
C ASN A 105 8.38 -9.20 20.42
N PHE A 106 9.29 -8.76 19.53
CA PHE A 106 9.02 -8.67 18.10
C PHE A 106 10.29 -8.85 17.26
N LEU A 107 10.27 -9.84 16.36
CA LEU A 107 11.28 -10.09 15.35
C LEU A 107 10.69 -9.90 13.94
N SER A 108 11.16 -8.90 13.21
CA SER A 108 10.83 -8.70 11.79
C SER A 108 12.07 -8.90 10.94
N VAL A 109 12.03 -9.84 10.00
CA VAL A 109 13.14 -10.07 9.05
C VAL A 109 12.63 -10.00 7.62
N GLY A 110 13.24 -9.13 6.82
CA GLY A 110 12.90 -8.95 5.41
C GLY A 110 14.10 -9.04 4.48
N PHE A 111 14.02 -9.95 3.52
CA PHE A 111 15.16 -10.45 2.76
C PHE A 111 14.74 -10.90 1.36
N TYR A 112 15.70 -10.98 0.43
CA TYR A 112 15.50 -11.58 -0.88
C TYR A 112 15.63 -13.11 -0.78
N LEU A 113 14.65 -13.86 -1.29
CA LEU A 113 14.62 -15.32 -1.19
C LEU A 113 15.65 -15.99 -2.11
N ARG A 114 16.89 -16.03 -1.63
CA ARG A 114 18.01 -16.74 -2.24
C ARG A 114 18.36 -18.01 -1.46
N GLU A 115 19.23 -18.83 -2.01
CA GLU A 115 19.69 -20.09 -1.41
C GLU A 115 20.35 -19.89 -0.04
N GLU A 116 21.20 -18.87 0.10
CA GLU A 116 21.91 -18.53 1.35
C GLU A 116 20.95 -18.03 2.45
N SER A 117 19.72 -17.65 2.07
CA SER A 117 18.72 -17.11 2.98
C SER A 117 18.14 -18.19 3.91
N ILE A 118 18.34 -19.48 3.59
CA ILE A 118 18.05 -20.58 4.52
C ILE A 118 18.79 -20.42 5.86
N SER A 119 19.96 -19.77 5.85
CA SER A 119 20.72 -19.52 7.06
C SER A 119 20.08 -18.49 8.01
N ILE A 120 19.14 -17.65 7.54
CA ILE A 120 18.28 -16.82 8.40
C ILE A 120 17.32 -17.73 9.18
N ALA A 121 16.68 -18.71 8.51
CA ALA A 121 15.75 -19.64 9.16
C ALA A 121 16.45 -20.43 10.27
N HIS A 122 17.60 -21.04 9.98
CA HIS A 122 18.40 -21.75 11.00
C HIS A 122 18.77 -20.84 12.18
N SER A 123 19.33 -19.64 11.92
CA SER A 123 19.70 -18.69 12.98
C SER A 123 18.54 -18.32 13.91
N ILE A 124 17.32 -18.18 13.36
CA ILE A 124 16.12 -17.89 14.16
C ILE A 124 15.68 -19.14 14.93
N ASN A 125 15.66 -20.31 14.29
CA ASN A 125 15.23 -21.56 14.91
C ASN A 125 16.12 -22.00 16.08
N ASP A 126 17.42 -21.77 15.95
CA ASP A 126 18.44 -22.07 16.96
C ASP A 126 18.37 -21.08 18.14
N ALA A 127 18.16 -19.78 17.85
CA ALA A 127 17.89 -18.80 18.89
C ALA A 127 16.60 -19.12 19.66
N MET A 128 15.53 -19.52 18.96
CA MET A 128 14.28 -19.98 19.57
C MET A 128 14.40 -21.29 20.37
N ALA A 129 15.53 -21.98 20.34
CA ALA A 129 15.79 -23.09 21.27
C ALA A 129 16.16 -22.59 22.68
N ASN A 130 16.71 -21.38 22.80
CA ASN A 130 17.33 -20.86 24.02
C ASN A 130 16.76 -19.49 24.48
N ARG A 131 15.90 -18.88 23.68
CA ARG A 131 15.41 -17.51 23.85
C ARG A 131 13.94 -17.41 23.44
N GLU A 132 13.11 -16.79 24.27
CA GLU A 132 11.70 -16.57 23.95
C GLU A 132 11.56 -15.53 22.82
N ILE A 133 10.88 -15.89 21.73
CA ILE A 133 10.46 -14.97 20.66
C ILE A 133 8.94 -15.04 20.55
N VAL A 134 8.25 -13.94 20.87
CA VAL A 134 6.78 -13.89 21.03
C VAL A 134 6.04 -13.79 19.70
N SER A 135 6.61 -13.02 18.78
CA SER A 135 5.96 -12.58 17.55
C SER A 135 6.99 -12.40 16.45
N THR A 136 6.76 -13.08 15.32
CA THR A 136 7.58 -12.95 14.12
C THR A 136 6.80 -12.28 12.98
N LYS A 137 7.54 -11.58 12.13
CA LYS A 137 7.11 -11.06 10.83
C LYS A 137 8.15 -11.39 9.78
N PHE A 138 7.72 -11.99 8.67
CA PHE A 138 8.59 -12.23 7.52
C PHE A 138 8.16 -11.38 6.32
N ILE A 139 9.14 -10.78 5.65
CA ILE A 139 8.97 -10.03 4.40
C ILE A 139 9.89 -10.66 3.35
N ILE A 140 9.35 -11.61 2.59
CA ILE A 140 10.11 -12.47 1.69
C ILE A 140 9.98 -11.90 0.28
N LEU A 141 11.05 -11.35 -0.25
CA LEU A 141 11.10 -10.63 -1.52
C LEU A 141 11.69 -11.53 -2.61
N GLN A 142 11.08 -11.59 -3.80
CA GLN A 142 11.74 -12.25 -4.93
C GLN A 142 12.86 -11.39 -5.53
N GLU A 143 13.86 -12.07 -6.07
CA GLU A 143 14.81 -11.53 -7.04
C GLU A 143 14.10 -11.20 -8.37
N LYS A 144 14.06 -9.92 -8.75
CA LYS A 144 13.63 -9.51 -10.11
C LYS A 144 14.78 -9.73 -11.09
N HIS A 145 14.92 -10.94 -11.64
CA HIS A 145 15.78 -11.16 -12.80
C HIS A 145 15.27 -10.36 -14.02
N GLY A 146 16.16 -10.05 -14.96
CA GLY A 146 15.77 -9.56 -16.29
C GLY A 146 14.90 -10.58 -17.02
N ILE A 147 14.06 -10.09 -17.94
CA ILE A 147 12.88 -10.76 -18.52
C ILE A 147 13.20 -12.02 -19.37
N GLN A 148 14.47 -12.43 -19.47
CA GLN A 148 14.96 -13.44 -20.43
C GLN A 148 15.24 -14.86 -19.89
N ARG A 149 14.98 -15.20 -18.61
CA ARG A 149 15.03 -16.61 -18.16
C ARG A 149 13.64 -17.19 -17.90
N MET A 150 13.27 -18.10 -18.80
CA MET A 150 11.99 -18.78 -18.92
C MET A 150 11.65 -19.66 -17.70
N GLU A 151 10.37 -20.06 -17.62
CA GLU A 151 9.74 -21.15 -16.84
C GLU A 151 10.44 -21.72 -15.59
N ASP A 152 11.64 -22.27 -15.68
CA ASP A 152 12.31 -22.98 -14.58
C ASP A 152 12.50 -22.13 -13.31
N HIS A 153 12.79 -20.84 -13.45
CA HIS A 153 12.92 -19.92 -12.32
C HIS A 153 11.60 -19.68 -11.55
N LYS A 154 10.45 -20.03 -12.14
CA LYS A 154 9.12 -19.74 -11.59
C LYS A 154 8.75 -20.70 -10.45
N ILE A 155 9.06 -21.99 -10.58
CA ILE A 155 8.79 -23.03 -9.54
C ILE A 155 9.76 -22.91 -8.36
N ILE A 156 10.98 -22.43 -8.60
CA ILE A 156 12.06 -22.35 -7.58
C ILE A 156 11.66 -21.48 -6.39
N CYS A 157 10.88 -20.41 -6.58
CA CYS A 157 10.48 -19.52 -5.49
C CYS A 157 9.59 -20.23 -4.45
N GLY A 158 8.55 -20.94 -4.90
CA GLY A 158 7.68 -21.73 -4.02
C GLY A 158 8.45 -22.82 -3.28
N LYS A 159 9.32 -23.58 -3.97
CA LYS A 159 10.19 -24.59 -3.34
C LYS A 159 11.12 -23.99 -2.29
N ARG A 160 11.76 -22.85 -2.57
CA ARG A 160 12.61 -22.13 -1.60
C ARG A 160 11.83 -21.62 -0.40
N PHE A 161 10.61 -21.13 -0.60
CA PHE A 161 9.75 -20.68 0.51
C PHE A 161 9.38 -21.83 1.44
N MET A 162 8.97 -22.98 0.88
CA MET A 162 8.66 -24.17 1.69
C MET A 162 9.90 -24.72 2.41
N SER A 163 11.07 -24.70 1.77
CA SER A 163 12.33 -25.04 2.44
C SER A 163 12.63 -24.09 3.62
N PHE A 164 12.43 -22.79 3.43
CA PHE A 164 12.59 -21.78 4.48
C PHE A 164 11.63 -21.98 5.66
N SER A 165 10.35 -22.29 5.41
CA SER A 165 9.38 -22.52 6.49
C SER A 165 9.68 -23.80 7.27
N TYR A 166 10.05 -24.90 6.59
CA TYR A 166 10.49 -26.14 7.25
C TYR A 166 11.82 -26.01 8.01
N ALA A 167 12.69 -25.07 7.63
CA ALA A 167 13.93 -24.80 8.36
C ALA A 167 13.75 -23.98 9.66
N CYS A 168 12.58 -23.35 9.88
CA CYS A 168 12.28 -22.60 11.11
C CYS A 168 10.84 -22.77 11.63
N PRO A 169 10.39 -24.00 11.93
CA PRO A 169 9.01 -24.29 12.30
C PRO A 169 8.56 -23.57 13.57
N ARG A 170 9.47 -23.31 14.53
CA ARG A 170 9.18 -22.49 15.72
C ARG A 170 8.84 -21.04 15.37
N ALA A 171 9.58 -20.46 14.43
CA ALA A 171 9.40 -19.09 13.97
C ALA A 171 8.09 -18.93 13.20
N PHE A 172 7.69 -19.96 12.45
CA PHE A 172 6.35 -20.02 11.85
C PHE A 172 5.27 -20.23 12.92
N GLY A 173 5.43 -21.12 13.91
CA GLY A 173 4.45 -21.31 14.99
C GLY A 173 3.99 -20.03 15.72
N CYS A 174 4.85 -18.99 15.79
CA CYS A 174 4.53 -17.68 16.37
C CYS A 174 4.27 -16.54 15.34
N LEU A 175 4.30 -16.83 14.03
CA LEU A 175 4.17 -15.86 12.94
C LEU A 175 2.83 -15.15 12.93
N LYS A 176 2.88 -13.81 13.00
CA LYS A 176 1.70 -12.93 13.00
C LYS A 176 1.47 -12.24 11.66
N GLN A 177 2.55 -11.91 10.94
CA GLN A 177 2.47 -11.28 9.63
C GLN A 177 3.42 -11.92 8.62
N LEU A 178 2.88 -12.29 7.47
CA LEU A 178 3.65 -12.78 6.31
C LEU A 178 3.42 -11.84 5.13
N ILE A 179 4.51 -11.34 4.54
CA ILE A 179 4.51 -10.63 3.26
C ILE A 179 5.34 -11.46 2.29
N LEU A 180 4.75 -11.90 1.17
CA LEU A 180 5.43 -12.59 0.08
C LEU A 180 5.36 -11.73 -1.18
N THR A 181 6.52 -11.45 -1.78
CA THR A 181 6.59 -10.96 -3.17
C THR A 181 7.09 -12.10 -4.04
N CYS A 182 6.29 -12.59 -4.98
CA CYS A 182 6.64 -13.79 -5.76
C CYS A 182 5.87 -13.89 -7.09
N VAL A 183 6.59 -13.92 -8.22
CA VAL A 183 6.01 -13.98 -9.57
C VAL A 183 5.10 -15.17 -9.80
N ARG A 184 5.37 -16.39 -9.30
CA ARG A 184 4.45 -17.53 -9.42
C ARG A 184 4.39 -18.32 -8.12
N LEU A 185 3.20 -18.42 -7.52
CA LEU A 185 3.00 -19.08 -6.23
C LEU A 185 2.05 -20.28 -6.35
N VAL A 186 2.57 -21.43 -5.93
CA VAL A 186 1.77 -22.59 -5.48
C VAL A 186 1.98 -22.68 -3.96
N LEU A 187 0.92 -22.50 -3.18
CA LEU A 187 0.98 -22.47 -1.72
C LEU A 187 -0.26 -23.15 -1.14
N GLN A 188 -0.06 -24.17 -0.31
CA GLN A 188 -1.11 -24.65 0.60
C GLN A 188 -0.67 -24.27 2.02
N MET A 189 -1.52 -23.57 2.76
CA MET A 189 -1.14 -23.04 4.07
C MET A 189 -2.19 -23.29 5.16
N GLU A 190 -1.72 -23.92 6.24
CA GLU A 190 -2.44 -24.07 7.51
C GLU A 190 -1.61 -23.37 8.58
N HIS A 191 -2.20 -22.44 9.32
CA HIS A 191 -1.46 -21.58 10.25
C HIS A 191 -2.31 -21.07 11.43
N PRO A 192 -2.02 -21.49 12.68
CA PRO A 192 -2.89 -21.21 13.82
C PRO A 192 -2.80 -19.77 14.36
N THR A 193 -1.76 -19.02 13.99
CA THR A 193 -1.44 -17.71 14.59
C THR A 193 -1.30 -16.54 13.61
N LEU A 194 -1.46 -16.76 12.31
CA LEU A 194 -1.28 -15.72 11.29
C LEU A 194 -2.44 -14.73 11.35
N ILE A 195 -2.15 -13.44 11.45
CA ILE A 195 -3.15 -12.35 11.57
C ILE A 195 -3.25 -11.55 10.27
N LYS A 196 -2.11 -11.27 9.63
CA LYS A 196 -2.07 -10.56 8.35
C LYS A 196 -1.23 -11.31 7.31
N MET A 197 -1.80 -11.51 6.12
CA MET A 197 -1.12 -12.03 4.96
C MET A 197 -1.13 -10.97 3.84
N GLU A 198 -0.01 -10.84 3.14
CA GLU A 198 0.17 -9.88 2.05
C GLU A 198 0.93 -10.56 0.91
N LEU A 199 0.32 -10.61 -0.27
CA LEU A 199 0.83 -11.26 -1.48
C LEU A 199 1.02 -10.17 -2.54
N VAL A 200 2.24 -9.98 -3.06
CA VAL A 200 2.63 -8.80 -3.83
C VAL A 200 3.30 -9.20 -5.16
N VAL A 201 2.81 -8.68 -6.28
CA VAL A 201 3.26 -9.02 -7.65
C VAL A 201 3.28 -10.54 -7.86
N CYS A 202 2.10 -11.14 -7.76
CA CYS A 202 1.92 -12.59 -7.84
C CYS A 202 1.07 -12.99 -9.04
N THR A 203 1.66 -13.66 -10.04
CA THR A 203 0.86 -14.65 -10.78
C THR A 203 0.57 -15.80 -9.81
N PHE A 204 -0.67 -16.24 -9.77
CA PHE A 204 -1.06 -17.36 -8.93
C PHE A 204 -1.40 -18.55 -9.79
N GLU A 205 -0.86 -19.70 -9.41
CA GLU A 205 -1.22 -20.98 -10.00
C GLU A 205 -2.21 -21.71 -9.10
N SER A 206 -1.94 -21.75 -7.79
CA SER A 206 -2.94 -22.12 -6.78
C SER A 206 -2.46 -21.71 -5.38
N VAL A 207 -3.24 -20.87 -4.69
CA VAL A 207 -3.05 -20.53 -3.28
C VAL A 207 -4.25 -21.01 -2.49
N ASP A 208 -4.06 -22.07 -1.71
CA ASP A 208 -5.12 -22.70 -0.91
C ASP A 208 -4.92 -22.41 0.58
N LEU A 209 -5.75 -21.51 1.10
CA LEU A 209 -5.72 -21.06 2.50
C LEU A 209 -6.58 -22.01 3.37
N LYS A 210 -6.15 -23.26 3.46
CA LYS A 210 -6.88 -24.38 4.10
C LYS A 210 -7.40 -24.08 5.50
N SER A 211 -6.57 -23.51 6.38
CA SER A 211 -7.00 -23.19 7.75
C SER A 211 -6.15 -22.07 8.36
N LEU A 212 -6.74 -20.88 8.50
CA LEU A 212 -6.09 -19.69 9.10
C LEU A 212 -7.05 -19.04 10.11
N PRO A 213 -7.31 -19.69 11.27
CA PRO A 213 -8.38 -19.31 12.20
C PRO A 213 -8.24 -17.92 12.83
N LYS A 214 -7.06 -17.28 12.72
CA LYS A 214 -6.79 -15.93 13.24
C LYS A 214 -6.49 -14.89 12.16
N LEU A 215 -6.59 -15.26 10.87
CA LEU A 215 -6.35 -14.33 9.78
C LEU A 215 -7.45 -13.27 9.78
N ARG A 216 -7.06 -12.00 9.91
CA ARG A 216 -7.96 -10.83 9.88
C ARG A 216 -7.81 -10.02 8.61
N THR A 217 -6.59 -9.93 8.09
CA THR A 217 -6.29 -9.10 6.94
C THR A 217 -5.60 -9.91 5.86
N LEU A 218 -6.22 -9.99 4.68
CA LEU A 218 -5.57 -10.45 3.46
C LEU A 218 -5.43 -9.27 2.50
N ILE A 219 -4.20 -9.08 2.01
CA ILE A 219 -3.89 -8.12 0.94
C ILE A 219 -3.31 -8.91 -0.22
N VAL A 220 -3.83 -8.66 -1.41
CA VAL A 220 -3.34 -9.20 -2.68
C VAL A 220 -3.09 -8.02 -3.60
N ASP A 221 -1.82 -7.66 -3.80
CA ASP A 221 -1.39 -6.52 -4.60
C ASP A 221 -0.79 -6.97 -5.93
N THR A 222 -1.40 -6.58 -7.05
CA THR A 222 -1.08 -7.04 -8.41
C THR A 222 -1.11 -8.57 -8.51
N TRP A 223 -2.32 -9.15 -8.44
CA TRP A 223 -2.50 -10.55 -8.86
C TRP A 223 -2.55 -10.69 -10.38
N MET A 224 -2.24 -11.87 -10.91
CA MET A 224 -2.41 -12.23 -12.31
C MET A 224 -2.91 -13.67 -12.38
N GLY A 225 -4.12 -13.88 -12.89
CA GLY A 225 -4.65 -15.21 -13.15
C GLY A 225 -3.90 -15.88 -14.31
N LEU A 226 -3.77 -17.20 -14.25
CA LEU A 226 -3.67 -18.02 -15.45
C LEU A 226 -5.07 -18.44 -15.85
N GLU A 227 -5.27 -18.71 -17.14
CA GLU A 227 -6.59 -18.86 -17.73
C GLU A 227 -7.45 -19.91 -16.99
N GLU A 228 -8.72 -19.55 -16.82
CA GLU A 228 -9.84 -20.39 -16.35
C GLU A 228 -10.11 -20.65 -14.85
N ILE A 229 -9.15 -20.52 -13.93
CA ILE A 229 -9.33 -20.92 -12.50
C ILE A 229 -9.13 -19.73 -11.54
N TYR A 230 -9.96 -19.59 -10.49
CA TYR A 230 -9.66 -18.68 -9.38
C TYR A 230 -8.45 -19.20 -8.61
N PRO A 231 -7.33 -18.48 -8.57
CA PRO A 231 -6.08 -19.07 -8.12
C PRO A 231 -5.83 -18.82 -6.62
N LEU A 232 -6.88 -18.40 -5.89
CA LEU A 232 -6.92 -18.27 -4.43
C LEU A 232 -8.22 -18.90 -3.92
N SER A 233 -8.13 -19.82 -2.97
CA SER A 233 -9.25 -20.45 -2.27
C SER A 233 -9.15 -20.26 -0.76
N PHE A 234 -10.31 -20.15 -0.10
CA PHE A 234 -10.40 -20.08 1.36
C PHE A 234 -11.02 -21.36 1.91
N GLY A 235 -10.30 -22.02 2.83
CA GLY A 235 -10.85 -23.02 3.73
C GLY A 235 -11.40 -22.36 4.99
N TYR A 236 -10.85 -22.72 6.15
CA TYR A 236 -11.32 -22.23 7.45
C TYR A 236 -10.67 -20.89 7.85
N VAL A 237 -11.34 -19.77 7.56
CA VAL A 237 -10.87 -18.40 7.85
C VAL A 237 -11.89 -17.52 8.61
N PRO A 238 -12.47 -17.99 9.74
CA PRO A 238 -13.61 -17.34 10.41
C PRO A 238 -13.37 -15.93 10.96
N GLN A 239 -12.13 -15.47 11.06
CA GLN A 239 -11.79 -14.12 11.57
C GLN A 239 -11.45 -13.12 10.47
N LEU A 240 -11.59 -13.49 9.18
CA LEU A 240 -11.28 -12.57 8.09
C LEU A 240 -12.18 -11.34 8.21
N SER A 241 -11.57 -10.16 8.18
CA SER A 241 -12.28 -8.90 8.36
C SER A 241 -11.96 -7.91 7.25
N THR A 242 -10.73 -7.91 6.73
CA THR A 242 -10.27 -6.97 5.70
C THR A 242 -9.71 -7.74 4.51
N LEU A 243 -10.29 -7.50 3.34
CA LEU A 243 -9.79 -8.00 2.06
C LEU A 243 -9.44 -6.83 1.16
N LYS A 244 -8.16 -6.72 0.78
CA LYS A 244 -7.69 -5.82 -0.29
C LYS A 244 -7.23 -6.63 -1.49
N LEU A 245 -7.69 -6.25 -2.67
CA LEU A 245 -7.33 -6.85 -3.96
C LEU A 245 -6.92 -5.72 -4.92
N THR A 246 -5.77 -5.80 -5.59
CA THR A 246 -5.31 -4.79 -6.56
C THR A 246 -5.03 -5.47 -7.91
N TYR A 247 -5.63 -4.98 -8.99
CA TYR A 247 -5.50 -5.58 -10.33
C TYR A 247 -6.01 -4.69 -11.47
N LYS A 248 -5.18 -4.53 -12.51
CA LYS A 248 -5.61 -3.98 -13.81
C LYS A 248 -6.66 -4.84 -14.53
N GLY A 249 -6.48 -6.16 -14.57
CA GLY A 249 -7.30 -7.06 -15.38
C GLY A 249 -7.11 -6.89 -16.89
N THR A 250 -7.42 -7.95 -17.65
CA THR A 250 -7.36 -7.98 -19.11
C THR A 250 -8.68 -8.46 -19.71
N ALA A 251 -8.79 -8.43 -21.04
CA ALA A 251 -9.95 -8.95 -21.76
C ALA A 251 -10.14 -10.47 -21.63
N ARG A 252 -9.06 -11.23 -21.40
CA ARG A 252 -9.08 -12.71 -21.34
C ARG A 252 -9.50 -13.25 -19.98
N ASP A 253 -9.38 -12.43 -18.92
CA ASP A 253 -9.65 -12.87 -17.56
C ASP A 253 -11.15 -13.07 -17.32
N LYS A 254 -11.47 -14.11 -16.53
CA LYS A 254 -12.82 -14.32 -15.99
C LYS A 254 -13.09 -13.28 -14.89
N ASN A 255 -14.31 -12.75 -14.83
CA ASN A 255 -14.71 -11.93 -13.69
C ASN A 255 -14.82 -12.80 -12.42
N ILE A 256 -14.52 -12.21 -11.25
CA ILE A 256 -14.75 -12.81 -9.95
C ILE A 256 -16.20 -12.70 -9.54
N LYS A 257 -16.83 -13.83 -9.23
CA LYS A 257 -17.98 -13.89 -8.33
C LYS A 257 -17.49 -13.92 -6.89
N LEU A 258 -17.84 -12.92 -6.09
CA LEU A 258 -17.43 -12.83 -4.70
C LEU A 258 -18.00 -13.98 -3.86
N SER A 259 -19.19 -14.50 -4.20
CA SER A 259 -19.78 -15.65 -3.51
C SER A 259 -18.93 -16.92 -3.64
N GLU A 260 -18.51 -17.25 -4.86
CA GLU A 260 -17.62 -18.38 -5.16
C GLU A 260 -16.21 -18.15 -4.61
N PHE A 261 -15.68 -16.93 -4.75
CA PHE A 261 -14.31 -16.58 -4.36
C PHE A 261 -14.09 -16.58 -2.85
N LEU A 262 -15.02 -16.03 -2.06
CA LEU A 262 -14.93 -16.02 -0.60
C LEU A 262 -15.38 -17.36 0.01
N GLY A 263 -16.23 -18.12 -0.69
CA GLY A 263 -16.81 -19.35 -0.19
C GLY A 263 -17.59 -19.11 1.10
N ASN A 264 -17.05 -19.60 2.23
CA ASN A 264 -17.65 -19.43 3.56
C ASN A 264 -17.06 -18.25 4.36
N ALA A 265 -16.08 -17.52 3.81
CA ALA A 265 -15.48 -16.38 4.48
C ALA A 265 -16.44 -15.18 4.48
N THR A 266 -16.63 -14.56 5.64
CA THR A 266 -17.28 -13.24 5.74
C THR A 266 -16.23 -12.15 5.81
N ILE A 267 -16.57 -10.93 5.39
CA ILE A 267 -15.67 -9.77 5.46
C ILE A 267 -16.39 -8.55 6.03
N GLY A 268 -15.63 -7.71 6.74
CA GLY A 268 -16.08 -6.41 7.28
C GLY A 268 -15.63 -5.21 6.44
N ALA A 269 -14.56 -5.35 5.68
CA ALA A 269 -13.99 -4.31 4.83
C ALA A 269 -13.48 -4.89 3.49
N LEU A 270 -13.90 -4.28 2.38
CA LEU A 270 -13.60 -4.70 1.00
C LEU A 270 -12.93 -3.56 0.23
N HIS A 271 -11.71 -3.78 -0.27
CA HIS A 271 -10.90 -2.77 -0.94
C HIS A 271 -10.37 -3.27 -2.30
N PRO A 272 -11.18 -3.29 -3.37
CA PRO A 272 -10.72 -3.58 -4.71
C PRO A 272 -10.16 -2.31 -5.38
N ASP A 273 -8.95 -2.44 -5.91
CA ASP A 273 -8.29 -1.44 -6.73
C ASP A 273 -8.18 -1.97 -8.16
N PHE A 274 -8.74 -1.25 -9.12
CA PHE A 274 -8.87 -1.70 -10.51
C PHE A 274 -7.66 -1.30 -11.40
N GLU A 275 -6.64 -0.63 -10.86
CA GLU A 275 -5.47 -0.08 -11.59
C GLU A 275 -5.81 0.56 -12.96
N CYS A 276 -7.02 1.11 -13.10
CA CYS A 276 -7.60 1.71 -14.32
C CYS A 276 -7.76 0.79 -15.53
N GLY A 277 -7.74 -0.52 -15.32
CA GLY A 277 -8.22 -1.46 -16.32
C GLY A 277 -9.69 -1.80 -16.14
N ARG A 278 -10.00 -3.08 -16.32
CA ARG A 278 -11.37 -3.62 -16.39
C ARG A 278 -11.98 -3.80 -15.00
N ILE A 279 -13.29 -3.56 -14.86
CA ILE A 279 -14.03 -4.03 -13.69
C ILE A 279 -14.12 -5.56 -13.74
N TRP A 280 -13.29 -6.21 -12.92
CA TRP A 280 -13.15 -7.66 -12.85
C TRP A 280 -14.03 -8.31 -11.77
N ILE A 281 -14.84 -7.55 -11.04
CA ILE A 281 -15.86 -8.12 -10.12
C ILE A 281 -17.17 -8.27 -10.89
N GLN A 282 -17.74 -9.47 -10.90
CA GLN A 282 -19.05 -9.76 -11.45
C GLN A 282 -20.15 -9.33 -10.45
N PRO A 283 -21.16 -8.54 -10.88
CA PRO A 283 -22.37 -8.35 -10.10
C PRO A 283 -23.14 -9.65 -9.90
N GLU A 284 -23.57 -9.92 -8.67
CA GLU A 284 -24.30 -11.13 -8.29
C GLU A 284 -25.57 -10.81 -7.50
N HIS A 285 -26.58 -11.68 -7.60
CA HIS A 285 -27.85 -11.53 -6.90
C HIS A 285 -27.63 -11.36 -5.37
N PRO A 286 -28.25 -10.38 -4.68
CA PRO A 286 -27.97 -10.10 -3.27
C PRO A 286 -28.12 -11.32 -2.35
N LYS A 287 -29.06 -12.23 -2.64
CA LYS A 287 -29.22 -13.52 -1.94
C LYS A 287 -27.96 -14.43 -1.96
N LEU A 288 -27.15 -14.37 -3.02
CA LEU A 288 -25.89 -15.15 -3.14
C LEU A 288 -24.75 -14.49 -2.35
N LEU A 289 -24.79 -13.16 -2.21
CA LEU A 289 -23.75 -12.38 -1.54
C LEU A 289 -24.01 -12.14 -0.07
N ALA A 290 -25.28 -12.14 0.37
CA ALA A 290 -25.66 -11.95 1.76
C ALA A 290 -24.90 -12.85 2.75
N PRO A 291 -24.60 -14.15 2.46
CA PRO A 291 -23.79 -14.97 3.36
C PRO A 291 -22.40 -14.40 3.65
N VAL A 292 -21.74 -13.80 2.64
CA VAL A 292 -20.34 -13.33 2.71
C VAL A 292 -20.22 -11.82 3.01
N LEU A 293 -21.22 -11.02 2.63
CA LEU A 293 -21.25 -9.55 2.82
C LEU A 293 -22.14 -9.08 4.00
N ARG A 294 -22.84 -9.97 4.73
CA ARG A 294 -23.70 -9.59 5.88
C ARG A 294 -23.02 -8.71 6.94
N ASN A 295 -21.70 -8.82 7.09
CA ASN A 295 -20.91 -8.10 8.08
C ASN A 295 -20.13 -6.90 7.47
N LEU A 296 -20.29 -6.62 6.17
CA LEU A 296 -19.50 -5.62 5.47
C LEU A 296 -19.92 -4.21 5.92
N GLN A 297 -19.01 -3.50 6.58
CA GLN A 297 -19.19 -2.11 7.05
C GLN A 297 -18.47 -1.09 6.17
N ILE A 298 -17.39 -1.49 5.47
CA ILE A 298 -16.56 -0.59 4.65
C ILE A 298 -16.37 -1.18 3.25
N ALA A 299 -16.68 -0.41 2.21
CA ALA A 299 -16.32 -0.71 0.83
C ALA A 299 -15.56 0.49 0.23
N SER A 300 -14.37 0.26 -0.31
CA SER A 300 -13.56 1.30 -0.96
C SER A 300 -13.07 0.82 -2.31
N LEU A 301 -13.82 1.16 -3.35
CA LEU A 301 -13.48 0.89 -4.75
C LEU A 301 -12.52 1.99 -5.25
N THR A 302 -11.33 1.62 -5.73
CA THR A 302 -10.32 2.60 -6.18
C THR A 302 -9.83 2.37 -7.60
N CYS A 303 -9.36 3.45 -8.24
CA CYS A 303 -8.82 3.43 -9.59
C CYS A 303 -9.83 2.94 -10.65
N ILE A 304 -11.11 3.31 -10.47
CA ILE A 304 -12.14 3.15 -11.50
C ILE A 304 -11.90 4.21 -12.59
N HIS A 305 -11.80 3.80 -13.85
CA HIS A 305 -11.63 4.72 -14.97
C HIS A 305 -12.94 5.39 -15.39
N GLU A 306 -12.86 6.60 -15.92
CA GLU A 306 -13.95 7.58 -15.94
C GLU A 306 -15.16 7.25 -16.82
N GLU A 307 -14.98 6.51 -17.91
CA GLU A 307 -16.11 6.13 -18.76
C GLU A 307 -17.08 5.12 -18.10
N CYS A 308 -16.66 4.45 -17.03
CA CYS A 308 -17.39 3.34 -16.38
C CYS A 308 -18.67 3.82 -15.67
N ASN A 309 -19.80 3.20 -16.01
CA ASN A 309 -21.06 3.47 -15.34
C ASN A 309 -21.11 2.85 -13.93
N LEU A 310 -21.26 3.67 -12.90
CA LEU A 310 -21.30 3.24 -11.50
C LEU A 310 -22.52 2.38 -11.10
N THR A 311 -23.55 2.21 -11.96
CA THR A 311 -24.76 1.46 -11.57
C THR A 311 -24.51 0.02 -11.15
N TRP A 312 -23.42 -0.62 -11.57
CA TRP A 312 -23.10 -1.96 -11.11
C TRP A 312 -22.92 -2.03 -9.58
N ILE A 313 -22.41 -0.97 -8.95
CA ILE A 313 -22.10 -0.90 -7.52
C ILE A 313 -23.33 -1.14 -6.63
N PHE A 314 -24.54 -0.91 -7.14
CA PHE A 314 -25.77 -1.22 -6.40
C PHE A 314 -25.87 -2.68 -5.95
N PHE A 315 -25.24 -3.64 -6.64
CA PHE A 315 -25.22 -5.04 -6.18
C PHE A 315 -24.59 -5.18 -4.79
N LEU A 316 -23.54 -4.39 -4.49
CA LEU A 316 -22.89 -4.37 -3.17
C LEU A 316 -23.78 -3.69 -2.13
N LEU A 317 -24.39 -2.56 -2.48
CA LEU A 317 -25.31 -1.83 -1.59
C LEU A 317 -26.52 -2.69 -1.21
N GLU A 318 -27.10 -3.43 -2.17
CA GLU A 318 -28.24 -4.33 -1.92
C GLU A 318 -27.86 -5.57 -1.10
N ALA A 319 -26.61 -6.03 -1.17
CA ALA A 319 -26.14 -7.25 -0.51
C ALA A 319 -25.55 -7.04 0.90
N ALA A 320 -25.15 -5.81 1.24
CA ALA A 320 -24.40 -5.48 2.46
C ALA A 320 -25.22 -4.59 3.40
N PRO A 321 -26.23 -5.11 4.14
CA PRO A 321 -27.15 -4.30 4.93
C PRO A 321 -26.49 -3.51 6.07
N LEU A 322 -25.28 -3.88 6.50
CA LEU A 322 -24.51 -3.19 7.54
C LEU A 322 -23.44 -2.23 6.98
N LEU A 323 -23.46 -1.92 5.68
CA LEU A 323 -22.46 -1.06 5.07
C LEU A 323 -22.63 0.39 5.55
N GLU A 324 -21.63 0.89 6.28
CA GLU A 324 -21.60 2.23 6.88
C GLU A 324 -20.82 3.24 6.04
N THR A 325 -19.75 2.80 5.37
CA THR A 325 -18.87 3.66 4.56
C THR A 325 -18.66 3.09 3.16
N MET A 326 -19.03 3.88 2.16
CA MET A 326 -18.79 3.62 0.74
C MET A 326 -17.87 4.69 0.17
N HIS A 327 -16.68 4.28 -0.28
CA HIS A 327 -15.72 5.14 -0.95
C HIS A 327 -15.52 4.69 -2.40
N ILE A 328 -15.58 5.65 -3.33
CA ILE A 328 -15.43 5.44 -4.76
C ILE A 328 -14.39 6.44 -5.25
N LYS A 329 -13.19 5.98 -5.59
CA LYS A 329 -12.15 6.80 -6.20
C LYS A 329 -12.04 6.49 -7.69
N MET A 330 -12.44 7.46 -8.49
CA MET A 330 -12.19 7.54 -9.92
C MET A 330 -10.72 7.87 -10.18
N TRP A 331 -10.23 7.57 -11.38
CA TRP A 331 -8.90 7.99 -11.81
C TRP A 331 -8.86 9.44 -12.25
N ASP A 332 -7.79 10.11 -11.86
CA ASP A 332 -7.65 11.56 -11.83
C ASP A 332 -6.81 12.08 -13.01
N HIS A 333 -5.79 11.32 -13.45
CA HIS A 333 -4.67 11.88 -14.21
C HIS A 333 -4.46 11.27 -15.62
N GLU A 334 -4.13 12.14 -16.56
CA GLU A 334 -3.58 11.80 -17.88
C GLU A 334 -2.09 11.45 -17.75
N CYS A 335 -1.76 10.19 -17.44
CA CYS A 335 -0.38 9.70 -17.66
C CYS A 335 -0.37 8.59 -18.70
N LYS A 336 0.22 8.94 -19.84
CA LYS A 336 0.70 8.07 -20.91
C LYS A 336 -0.41 7.30 -21.65
N THR A 337 -0.98 8.02 -22.60
CA THR A 337 -1.21 7.51 -23.96
C THR A 337 0.13 6.99 -24.54
N SER A 338 0.54 5.81 -24.10
CA SER A 338 1.58 5.01 -24.75
C SER A 338 1.02 3.61 -24.94
N GLU A 339 0.43 3.38 -26.12
CA GLU A 339 0.04 2.07 -26.67
C GLU A 339 -1.07 1.30 -25.92
N ASP A 340 -1.43 1.71 -24.71
CA ASP A 340 -2.41 1.06 -23.82
C ASP A 340 -3.89 1.41 -24.12
N GLU A 341 -4.21 2.19 -25.15
CA GLU A 341 -5.60 2.56 -25.50
C GLU A 341 -6.50 1.34 -25.83
N GLU A 342 -5.92 0.22 -26.25
CA GLU A 342 -6.66 -1.04 -26.49
C GLU A 342 -7.13 -1.75 -25.21
N LEU A 343 -6.60 -1.40 -24.03
CA LEU A 343 -6.96 -2.07 -22.77
C LEU A 343 -8.29 -1.60 -22.19
N TYR A 344 -8.77 -0.40 -22.56
CA TYR A 344 -10.09 0.06 -22.13
C TYR A 344 -11.21 -0.47 -23.02
N GLN A 345 -11.44 -1.78 -22.95
CA GLN A 345 -12.50 -2.41 -23.72
C GLN A 345 -13.90 -1.98 -23.25
N LYS A 346 -14.51 -1.06 -24.02
CA LYS A 346 -15.94 -0.70 -24.01
C LYS A 346 -16.90 -1.91 -24.08
N GLY A 347 -16.40 -3.10 -24.41
CA GLY A 347 -17.14 -4.36 -24.34
C GLY A 347 -17.58 -4.77 -22.91
N GLY A 348 -16.87 -4.33 -21.87
CA GLY A 348 -17.19 -4.68 -20.47
C GLY A 348 -18.55 -4.17 -19.97
N ASP A 349 -18.99 -3.01 -20.47
CA ASP A 349 -20.23 -2.34 -20.04
C ASP A 349 -21.50 -3.18 -20.28
N LYS A 350 -21.48 -4.14 -21.22
CA LYS A 350 -22.64 -5.02 -21.46
C LYS A 350 -22.88 -6.02 -20.31
N LEU A 351 -21.84 -6.42 -19.59
CA LEU A 351 -21.90 -7.37 -18.46
C LEU A 351 -22.04 -6.67 -17.10
N LEU A 352 -21.82 -5.35 -17.03
CA LEU A 352 -21.94 -4.53 -15.82
C LEU A 352 -23.34 -3.93 -15.64
N LYS A 353 -24.34 -4.40 -16.39
CA LYS A 353 -25.72 -3.95 -16.25
C LYS A 353 -26.35 -4.51 -14.98
N TRP A 354 -26.47 -3.65 -13.97
CA TRP A 354 -27.24 -3.93 -12.76
C TRP A 354 -28.50 -3.05 -12.71
N GLU A 355 -29.66 -3.71 -12.70
CA GLU A 355 -30.95 -3.04 -12.59
C GLU A 355 -31.46 -3.10 -11.14
N SER A 356 -30.92 -2.23 -10.29
CA SER A 356 -31.42 -2.09 -8.92
C SER A 356 -32.88 -1.66 -8.88
N SER A 357 -33.62 -2.13 -7.89
CA SER A 357 -34.99 -1.67 -7.65
C SER A 357 -35.03 -0.14 -7.54
N ARG A 358 -36.00 0.50 -8.22
CA ARG A 358 -36.19 1.96 -8.19
C ARG A 358 -36.47 2.48 -6.77
N ASP A 359 -36.91 1.60 -5.87
CA ASP A 359 -37.26 1.92 -4.49
C ASP A 359 -36.27 1.39 -3.45
N PHE A 360 -35.12 0.89 -3.88
CA PHE A 360 -34.02 0.56 -2.98
C PHE A 360 -33.59 1.80 -2.16
N LYS A 361 -33.46 1.60 -0.84
CA LYS A 361 -32.90 2.55 0.12
C LYS A 361 -31.85 1.82 0.97
N HIS A 362 -30.75 2.49 1.29
CA HIS A 362 -29.73 1.95 2.18
C HIS A 362 -29.73 2.67 3.52
N HIS A 363 -30.25 2.02 4.56
CA HIS A 363 -30.54 2.65 5.85
C HIS A 363 -29.33 2.83 6.77
N ASN A 364 -28.30 1.98 6.66
CA ASN A 364 -27.12 2.05 7.52
C ASN A 364 -25.91 2.76 6.88
N LEU A 365 -26.02 3.21 5.62
CA LEU A 365 -24.89 3.86 4.95
C LEU A 365 -24.81 5.28 5.45
N ASN A 366 -23.75 5.60 6.19
CA ASN A 366 -23.53 6.88 6.84
C ASN A 366 -22.70 7.83 5.97
N VAL A 367 -21.73 7.28 5.23
CA VAL A 367 -20.80 8.05 4.40
C VAL A 367 -20.75 7.48 2.98
N LEU A 368 -21.18 8.26 2.00
CA LEU A 368 -20.85 8.03 0.59
C LEU A 368 -19.84 9.10 0.13
N ARG A 369 -18.61 8.68 -0.20
CA ARG A 369 -17.55 9.56 -0.71
C ARG A 369 -17.18 9.19 -2.15
N ILE A 370 -17.38 10.11 -3.10
CA ILE A 370 -16.97 9.93 -4.52
C ILE A 370 -15.92 10.99 -4.87
N VAL A 371 -14.80 10.56 -5.44
CA VAL A 371 -13.62 11.42 -5.74
C VAL A 371 -13.19 11.23 -7.18
N GLY A 372 -12.86 12.33 -7.88
CA GLY A 372 -12.20 12.32 -9.20
C GLY A 372 -13.13 12.19 -10.40
N PHE A 373 -14.43 12.43 -10.23
CA PHE A 373 -15.44 12.26 -11.29
C PHE A 373 -15.61 13.51 -12.16
N GLN A 374 -15.97 13.33 -13.43
CA GLN A 374 -16.58 14.39 -14.25
C GLN A 374 -18.08 14.43 -14.00
N VAL A 375 -18.69 15.63 -14.02
CA VAL A 375 -20.13 15.79 -13.86
C VAL A 375 -20.84 15.43 -15.17
N ASP A 376 -21.36 14.21 -15.27
CA ASP A 376 -22.20 13.76 -16.39
C ASP A 376 -23.53 13.15 -15.91
N GLU A 377 -24.44 12.89 -16.85
CA GLU A 377 -25.76 12.32 -16.53
C GLU A 377 -25.71 10.86 -16.02
N LYS A 378 -24.64 10.09 -16.27
CA LYS A 378 -24.45 8.75 -15.71
C LYS A 378 -24.17 8.85 -14.21
N PHE A 379 -23.21 9.71 -13.81
CA PHE A 379 -22.87 9.95 -12.41
C PHE A 379 -24.05 10.57 -11.65
N MET A 380 -24.72 11.56 -12.24
CA MET A 380 -25.91 12.16 -11.63
C MET A 380 -27.06 11.15 -11.50
N THR A 381 -27.26 10.25 -12.48
CA THR A 381 -28.23 9.15 -12.37
C THR A 381 -27.89 8.17 -11.24
N TYR A 382 -26.61 7.83 -11.05
CA TYR A 382 -26.16 7.02 -9.91
C TYR A 382 -26.47 7.71 -8.57
N ILE A 383 -26.07 8.98 -8.42
CA ILE A 383 -26.28 9.77 -7.19
C ILE A 383 -27.78 9.95 -6.86
N ARG A 384 -28.63 10.18 -7.88
CA ARG A 384 -30.10 10.27 -7.75
C ARG A 384 -30.73 8.94 -7.32
N ARG A 385 -30.18 7.79 -7.75
CA ARG A 385 -30.65 6.45 -7.34
C ARG A 385 -30.19 6.06 -5.94
N CYS A 386 -29.09 6.61 -5.44
CA CYS A 386 -28.64 6.44 -4.05
C CYS A 386 -29.55 7.22 -3.08
N LYS A 387 -30.72 6.65 -2.76
CA LYS A 387 -31.59 7.05 -1.64
C LYS A 387 -30.89 6.63 -0.34
N LEU A 388 -30.22 7.60 0.30
CA LEU A 388 -29.49 7.44 1.57
C LEU A 388 -30.10 8.35 2.63
N ASP A 389 -30.05 7.91 3.89
CA ASP A 389 -30.56 8.66 5.03
C ASP A 389 -29.49 9.59 5.66
N SER A 390 -28.33 9.79 5.00
CA SER A 390 -27.09 10.31 5.60
C SER A 390 -26.28 11.32 4.75
N GLU A 391 -25.11 11.74 5.27
CA GLU A 391 -24.19 12.68 4.61
C GLU A 391 -23.49 12.11 3.36
N LYS A 392 -23.43 12.94 2.31
CA LYS A 392 -22.75 12.66 1.04
C LYS A 392 -21.57 13.63 0.87
N TYR A 393 -20.43 13.10 0.41
CA TYR A 393 -19.21 13.86 0.13
C TYR A 393 -18.80 13.65 -1.33
N LEU A 394 -18.78 14.72 -2.12
CA LEU A 394 -18.47 14.67 -3.56
C LEU A 394 -17.29 15.60 -3.87
N LEU A 395 -16.23 15.06 -4.48
CA LEU A 395 -15.04 15.81 -4.90
C LEU A 395 -14.82 15.65 -6.41
N PRO A 396 -15.10 16.71 -7.22
CA PRO A 396 -14.98 16.66 -8.68
C PRO A 396 -13.52 16.68 -9.17
N ARG A 397 -13.30 16.36 -10.45
CA ARG A 397 -11.98 16.04 -11.03
C ARG A 397 -10.86 17.08 -10.86
N CYS A 398 -11.14 18.39 -10.89
CA CYS A 398 -10.18 19.42 -10.45
C CYS A 398 -10.87 20.79 -10.29
N GLY A 399 -10.30 21.67 -9.47
CA GLY A 399 -10.86 22.98 -9.14
C GLY A 399 -10.76 24.01 -10.27
N ARG A 400 -11.81 24.13 -11.09
CA ARG A 400 -12.27 25.45 -11.51
C ARG A 400 -13.14 26.01 -10.40
N GLU A 401 -12.91 27.27 -10.02
CA GLU A 401 -13.66 27.95 -8.96
C GLU A 401 -15.16 27.91 -9.28
N VAL A 402 -15.89 27.17 -8.45
CA VAL A 402 -17.32 27.34 -8.25
C VAL A 402 -17.41 27.80 -6.80
N GLU A 403 -17.80 29.06 -6.60
CA GLU A 403 -17.80 29.67 -5.27
C GLU A 403 -18.62 28.84 -4.28
N GLY A 404 -17.93 28.29 -3.28
CA GLY A 404 -18.50 27.49 -2.22
C GLY A 404 -17.65 27.68 -0.97
N ASN A 405 -18.31 27.82 0.19
CA ASN A 405 -17.63 28.14 1.44
C ASN A 405 -16.58 27.07 1.79
N LEU A 406 -15.32 27.50 1.86
CA LEU A 406 -14.19 26.68 2.28
C LEU A 406 -14.37 26.22 3.73
N GLY A 407 -14.38 24.89 3.94
CA GLY A 407 -14.29 24.29 5.25
C GLY A 407 -12.90 24.49 5.87
N ALA A 408 -12.80 24.41 7.19
CA ALA A 408 -11.54 24.57 7.93
C ALA A 408 -10.49 23.47 7.65
N ASP A 409 -10.86 22.43 6.89
CA ASP A 409 -10.03 21.33 6.41
C ASP A 409 -9.52 21.52 4.96
N GLY A 410 -9.83 22.66 4.32
CA GLY A 410 -9.44 22.94 2.93
C GLY A 410 -10.22 22.13 1.89
N VAL A 411 -11.29 21.45 2.29
CA VAL A 411 -12.14 20.64 1.42
C VAL A 411 -13.32 21.49 0.92
N VAL A 412 -13.51 21.55 -0.41
CA VAL A 412 -14.76 22.06 -0.99
C VAL A 412 -15.84 20.98 -0.81
N SER A 413 -16.52 21.03 0.33
CA SER A 413 -17.51 20.02 0.74
C SER A 413 -18.92 20.43 0.36
N TRP A 414 -19.52 19.72 -0.60
CA TRP A 414 -20.92 19.89 -0.98
C TRP A 414 -21.87 19.21 0.01
N ARG A 415 -22.17 19.86 1.15
CA ARG A 415 -23.32 19.49 2.01
C ARG A 415 -24.64 19.86 1.31
N LEU A 416 -25.08 18.99 0.40
CA LEU A 416 -26.28 19.21 -0.41
C LEU A 416 -27.53 18.64 0.27
N GLY A 417 -28.40 19.54 0.75
CA GLY A 417 -29.81 19.21 0.97
C GLY A 417 -30.47 18.91 -0.37
N TRP A 418 -31.29 17.85 -0.44
CA TRP A 418 -31.78 17.32 -1.72
C TRP A 418 -32.66 18.30 -2.53
N GLU A 419 -33.30 19.26 -1.87
CA GLU A 419 -34.27 20.19 -2.47
C GLU A 419 -33.63 21.22 -3.41
N THR A 420 -32.38 21.63 -3.16
CA THR A 420 -31.71 22.65 -3.99
C THR A 420 -31.25 22.14 -5.36
N MET A 421 -31.17 20.82 -5.57
CA MET A 421 -30.75 20.23 -6.85
C MET A 421 -31.89 20.00 -7.86
N ILE A 422 -33.15 20.06 -7.44
CA ILE A 422 -34.30 19.74 -8.31
C ILE A 422 -34.76 20.96 -9.13
N GLY A 423 -34.45 22.18 -8.69
CA GLY A 423 -34.91 23.42 -9.33
C GLY A 423 -33.99 24.00 -10.42
N THR A 424 -32.69 23.72 -10.39
CA THR A 424 -31.74 24.36 -11.32
C THR A 424 -31.59 23.60 -12.64
N HIS A 425 -32.42 23.96 -13.62
CA HIS A 425 -31.86 24.13 -14.96
C HIS A 425 -30.65 25.07 -14.85
N ILE A 426 -29.47 24.64 -15.29
CA ILE A 426 -28.32 25.54 -15.44
C ILE A 426 -28.60 26.43 -16.66
N SER A 427 -29.33 27.52 -16.41
CA SER A 427 -29.63 28.57 -17.39
C SER A 427 -28.48 29.58 -17.41
N MET A 428 -27.79 29.71 -18.54
CA MET A 428 -26.68 30.65 -18.74
C MET A 428 -27.11 31.92 -19.48
N VAL A 429 -27.71 32.89 -18.79
CA VAL A 429 -28.08 34.25 -19.28
C VAL A 429 -28.23 35.19 -18.05
N ALA A 430 -27.81 36.47 -17.96
CA ALA A 430 -26.82 37.33 -18.64
C ALA A 430 -26.60 38.64 -17.80
N LYS A 431 -25.69 39.54 -18.22
CA LYS A 431 -25.43 40.92 -17.71
C LYS A 431 -26.72 41.75 -17.41
N PRO A 432 -26.76 42.72 -16.46
CA PRO A 432 -26.00 44.02 -16.51
C PRO A 432 -25.67 44.60 -15.08
N PRO A 433 -25.31 45.89 -14.84
CA PRO A 433 -25.05 47.02 -15.76
C PRO A 433 -23.66 47.69 -15.63
N GLU A 434 -23.38 48.60 -16.56
CA GLU A 434 -22.18 49.46 -16.60
C GLU A 434 -22.27 50.60 -15.58
N LEU A 435 -21.14 50.98 -14.97
CA LEU A 435 -20.94 52.28 -14.32
C LEU A 435 -19.43 52.61 -14.27
N GLY A 436 -19.07 53.85 -14.64
CA GLY A 436 -17.87 54.53 -14.10
C GLY A 436 -16.56 54.35 -14.86
N ALA A 437 -16.30 55.26 -15.79
CA ALA A 437 -15.03 55.47 -16.47
C ALA A 437 -13.76 55.53 -15.57
N ASN A 438 -12.62 55.08 -16.10
CA ASN A 438 -11.57 56.03 -16.51
C ASN A 438 -10.55 55.45 -17.50
N ARG A 439 -10.19 56.25 -18.51
CA ARG A 439 -9.08 56.01 -19.45
C ARG A 439 -7.78 56.51 -18.83
N ILE A 440 -6.70 55.74 -18.95
CA ILE A 440 -5.35 56.27 -19.23
C ILE A 440 -4.72 55.39 -20.32
N SER A 441 -4.05 56.03 -21.28
CA SER A 441 -3.53 55.40 -22.50
C SER A 441 -2.01 55.12 -22.40
N MET A 442 -1.57 54.02 -23.02
CA MET A 442 -0.34 53.84 -23.87
C MET A 442 0.97 54.59 -23.52
N PRO A 443 2.16 53.95 -23.65
CA PRO A 443 2.55 53.34 -24.94
C PRO A 443 3.34 52.01 -24.90
N GLN A 444 3.39 51.36 -26.06
CA GLN A 444 4.35 50.30 -26.39
C GLN A 444 5.77 50.86 -26.61
N PRO A 445 6.79 49.98 -26.58
CA PRO A 445 7.85 50.05 -27.57
C PRO A 445 8.18 48.71 -28.27
N THR A 446 8.11 48.77 -29.61
CA THR A 446 9.02 48.17 -30.61
C THR A 446 9.39 46.67 -30.59
N GLU A 447 9.09 46.02 -31.71
CA GLU A 447 9.66 44.73 -32.12
C GLU A 447 11.13 44.86 -32.57
N THR A 448 12.00 43.90 -32.20
CA THR A 448 13.16 43.49 -33.02
C THR A 448 13.47 41.99 -32.84
N THR A 449 13.02 41.19 -33.83
CA THR A 449 13.69 40.02 -34.46
C THR A 449 14.39 38.90 -33.65
N SER A 450 14.02 37.66 -34.02
CA SER A 450 14.74 36.36 -33.88
C SER A 450 15.08 35.87 -32.46
N ASP A 451 14.64 34.69 -32.03
CA ASP A 451 14.98 33.41 -32.69
C ASP A 451 13.89 32.31 -32.57
N ARG A 452 14.04 31.21 -33.31
CA ARG A 452 13.08 30.08 -33.32
C ARG A 452 13.29 29.12 -32.15
N SER A 453 12.23 28.82 -31.40
CA SER A 453 12.16 27.66 -30.49
C SER A 453 10.70 27.24 -30.28
N PRO A 454 10.39 25.93 -30.19
CA PRO A 454 9.02 25.47 -29.97
C PRO A 454 8.56 25.77 -28.53
N PRO A 455 7.25 26.00 -28.29
CA PRO A 455 6.76 26.40 -26.98
C PRO A 455 6.85 25.25 -25.97
N ALA A 456 7.44 25.53 -24.80
CA ALA A 456 7.36 24.65 -23.64
C ALA A 456 5.97 24.78 -23.00
N ASN A 457 5.19 23.68 -23.03
CA ASN A 457 3.93 23.58 -22.28
C ASN A 457 4.21 23.40 -20.77
N GLY A 458 4.64 24.48 -20.11
CA GLY A 458 4.88 24.53 -18.68
C GLY A 458 3.63 24.91 -17.89
N CYS A 459 2.82 23.93 -17.48
CA CYS A 459 1.78 24.18 -16.47
C CYS A 459 2.42 24.39 -15.09
N HIS A 460 2.45 25.63 -14.62
CA HIS A 460 2.84 25.98 -13.25
C HIS A 460 1.75 25.57 -12.23
N CYS A 461 1.68 24.27 -11.91
CA CYS A 461 0.98 23.84 -10.70
C CYS A 461 1.81 24.19 -9.46
N ARG A 462 1.41 25.23 -8.73
CA ARG A 462 1.89 25.45 -7.35
C ARG A 462 1.39 24.31 -6.48
N GLN A 463 2.29 23.54 -5.88
CA GLN A 463 1.92 22.51 -4.91
C GLN A 463 1.17 23.15 -3.74
N TRP A 464 -0.03 22.66 -3.46
CA TRP A 464 -0.68 22.82 -2.16
C TRP A 464 -0.51 21.50 -1.40
N GLU A 465 0.35 21.51 -0.38
CA GLU A 465 0.47 20.38 0.54
C GLU A 465 -0.76 20.34 1.45
N LEU A 466 -1.79 19.59 1.04
CA LEU A 466 -2.90 19.24 1.92
C LEU A 466 -2.40 18.24 2.97
N ALA A 467 -2.34 18.70 4.22
CA ALA A 467 -1.97 17.88 5.37
C ALA A 467 -3.05 16.83 5.67
N VAL A 468 -2.84 15.60 5.17
CA VAL A 468 -3.69 14.45 5.48
C VAL A 468 -3.40 13.97 6.91
N PRO A 469 -4.39 13.84 7.81
CA PRO A 469 -4.17 13.24 9.13
C PRO A 469 -3.77 11.76 8.98
N PRO A 470 -2.82 11.26 9.80
CA PRO A 470 -2.10 10.03 9.48
C PRO A 470 -2.94 8.76 9.70
N ILE A 471 -3.48 8.23 8.61
CA ILE A 471 -3.73 6.78 8.49
C ILE A 471 -2.42 6.17 8.00
N GLU A 472 -1.91 5.14 8.69
CA GLU A 472 -0.56 4.57 8.49
C GLU A 472 -0.31 4.01 7.08
N ALA A 473 0.04 4.88 6.14
CA ALA A 473 0.44 4.54 4.79
C ALA A 473 1.95 4.27 4.73
N LEU A 474 2.33 2.99 4.69
CA LEU A 474 3.71 2.59 4.39
C LEU A 474 4.07 2.96 2.95
N HIS A 475 4.88 4.01 2.78
CA HIS A 475 5.46 4.40 1.49
C HIS A 475 6.16 3.23 0.79
N ILE A 476 5.74 2.94 -0.45
CA ILE A 476 6.61 2.35 -1.47
C ILE A 476 6.51 3.24 -2.71
N CYS A 477 7.46 4.16 -2.86
CA CYS A 477 7.60 4.94 -4.09
C CYS A 477 7.99 4.01 -5.25
N ARG A 478 7.10 3.80 -6.22
CA ARG A 478 7.45 3.32 -7.55
C ARG A 478 8.06 4.51 -8.32
N PHE A 479 9.38 4.68 -8.25
CA PHE A 479 10.11 5.44 -9.29
C PHE A 479 10.29 4.54 -10.53
N HIS A 480 10.27 5.16 -11.71
CA HIS A 480 10.51 4.52 -13.01
C HIS A 480 11.88 3.80 -13.07
#